data_AF-A0A9D2ZQH7-F1
#
_entry.id   AF-A0A9D2ZQH7-F1
#
_cell.length_a   1.000
_cell.length_b   1.000
_cell.length_c   1.000
_cell.angle_alpha   90.00
_cell.angle_beta   90.00
_cell.angle_gamma   90.00
#
_symmetry.space_group_name_H-M   'P 1'
#
loop_
_entity.id
_entity.type
_entity.pdbx_description
1 polymer ?
#
loop_
_entity_poly.entity_id
_entity_poly.type
_entity_poly.pdbx_seq_one_letter_code
_entity_poly.pdbx_strand_id
1 'polypeptide(L)' 'DQGLSLTLFFKDTATTRDINRAQIYAWRKGIKTIYYVRLRQTALSGTEVEGCVSCML' A
#
# COMPACT_ATOMS: atom_id res chain seq x y z
N ASP A 1 -23.00 7.63 9.73
CA ASP A 1 -22.61 6.36 10.41
C ASP A 1 -21.62 5.53 9.59
N GLN A 2 -21.72 5.49 8.26
CA GLN A 2 -20.88 4.71 7.34
C GLN A 2 -19.35 4.98 7.41
N GLY A 3 -18.57 4.06 6.84
CA GLY A 3 -17.11 4.10 6.72
C GLY A 3 -16.61 4.23 5.28
N LEU A 4 -15.30 4.49 5.11
CA LEU A 4 -14.64 4.68 3.81
C LEU A 4 -13.42 3.77 3.73
N SER A 5 -13.16 3.18 2.56
CA SER A 5 -11.99 2.32 2.34
C SER A 5 -10.72 3.16 2.18
N LEU A 6 -9.99 3.38 3.28
CA LEU A 6 -8.69 4.04 3.26
C LEU A 6 -7.58 3.08 2.84
N THR A 7 -6.75 3.48 1.88
CA THR A 7 -5.51 2.77 1.53
C THR A 7 -4.29 3.61 1.91
N LEU A 8 -3.33 3.02 2.62
CA LEU A 8 -2.04 3.63 2.93
C LEU A 8 -0.99 3.17 1.92
N PHE A 9 -0.21 4.10 1.37
CA PHE A 9 0.85 3.80 0.42
C PHE A 9 2.22 4.12 1.05
N PHE A 10 3.10 3.13 1.06
CA PHE A 10 4.45 3.21 1.61
C PHE A 10 5.49 2.90 0.53
N LYS A 11 6.71 3.41 0.71
CA LYS A 11 7.88 2.94 -0.05
C LYS A 11 8.29 1.55 0.44
N ASP A 12 8.98 0.79 -0.40
CA ASP A 12 9.62 -0.49 -0.05
C ASP A 12 10.61 -0.40 1.13
N THR A 13 11.17 0.78 1.39
CA THR A 13 12.04 1.03 2.54
C THR A 13 11.30 1.22 3.88
N ALA A 14 9.96 1.17 3.89
CA ALA A 14 9.19 1.39 5.12
C ALA A 14 9.32 0.20 6.08
N THR A 15 9.54 0.48 7.36
CA THR A 15 9.61 -0.56 8.38
C THR A 15 8.22 -0.90 8.93
N THR A 16 8.10 -2.07 9.57
CA THR A 16 6.88 -2.43 10.32
C THR A 16 6.54 -1.41 11.41
N ARG A 17 7.56 -0.74 11.99
CA ARG A 17 7.37 0.34 12.96
C ARG A 17 6.72 1.57 12.33
N ASP A 18 7.06 1.91 11.09
CA ASP A 18 6.46 3.05 10.39
C ASP A 18 4.98 2.78 10.05
N ILE A 19 4.66 1.55 9.66
CA ILE A 19 3.28 1.12 9.42
C ILE A 19 2.46 1.24 10.72
N ASN A 20 3.00 0.74 11.85
CA ASN A 20 2.31 0.80 13.14
C ASN A 20 2.08 2.25 13.59
N ARG A 21 3.08 3.13 13.44
CA ARG A 21 2.91 4.57 13.72
C ARG A 21 1.80 5.20 12.90
N ALA A 22 1.70 4.86 11.61
CA ALA A 22 0.64 5.37 10.75
C ALA A 22 -0.75 4.85 11.17
N GLN A 23 -0.86 3.58 11.55
CA GLN A 23 -2.11 3.01 12.08
C GLN A 23 -2.56 3.70 13.37
N ILE A 24 -1.63 3.91 14.32
CA ILE A 24 -1.92 4.65 15.56
C ILE A 24 -2.32 6.10 15.26
N TYR A 25 -1.64 6.77 14.33
CA TYR A 25 -1.97 8.13 13.92
C TYR A 25 -3.38 8.21 13.32
N ALA A 26 -3.73 7.29 12.42
CA ALA A 26 -5.06 7.20 11.83
C ALA A 26 -6.15 6.96 12.90
N TRP A 27 -5.91 6.04 13.84
CA TRP A 27 -6.80 5.79 14.96
C TRP A 27 -7.00 7.04 15.83
N ARG A 28 -5.92 7.73 16.19
CA ARG A 28 -5.98 9.00 16.95
C ARG A 28 -6.73 10.11 16.22
N LYS A 29 -6.79 10.05 14.88
CA LYS A 29 -7.54 10.99 14.04
C LYS A 29 -8.98 10.54 13.76
N GLY A 30 -9.46 9.47 14.41
CA GLY A 30 -10.83 9.00 14.28
C GLY A 30 -11.13 8.32 12.94
N ILE A 31 -10.10 7.88 12.21
CA ILE A 31 -10.29 7.08 11.00
C ILE A 31 -10.88 5.73 11.40
N LYS A 32 -12.04 5.40 10.83
CA LYS A 32 -12.83 4.22 11.19
C LYS A 32 -12.22 2.91 10.69
N THR A 33 -11.66 2.92 9.48
CA THR A 33 -11.21 1.72 8.78
C THR A 33 -9.98 2.00 7.93
N ILE A 34 -9.01 1.08 7.94
CA ILE A 34 -7.92 0.99 6.96
C ILE A 34 -8.15 -0.30 6.19
N TYR A 35 -8.29 -0.20 4.88
CA TYR A 35 -8.59 -1.34 4.01
C TYR A 35 -7.31 -2.01 3.50
N TYR A 36 -6.37 -1.22 2.99
CA TYR A 36 -5.08 -1.75 2.51
C TYR A 36 -3.90 -0.94 3.01
N VAL A 37 -2.78 -1.63 3.18
CA VAL A 37 -1.44 -1.04 3.26
C VAL A 37 -0.67 -1.58 2.05
N ARG A 38 -0.28 -0.70 1.15
CA ARG A 38 0.42 -1.04 -0.09
C ARG A 38 1.86 -0.55 -0.02
N LEU A 39 2.80 -1.44 -0.30
CA LEU A 39 4.21 -1.12 -0.48
C LEU A 39 4.46 -0.93 -1.97
N ARG A 40 5.12 0.17 -2.33
CA ARG A 40 5.61 0.38 -3.68
C ARG A 40 6.77 -0.57 -3.90
N GLN A 41 6.53 -1.61 -4.67
CA GLN A 41 7.56 -2.53 -5.14
C GLN A 41 8.07 -2.04 -6.50
N THR A 42 9.38 -2.05 -6.71
CA THR A 42 9.93 -1.98 -8.07
C THR A 42 9.49 -3.22 -8.85
N ALA A 43 9.43 -3.12 -10.18
CA ALA A 43 9.21 -4.29 -11.01
C ALA A 43 10.24 -5.36 -10.64
N LEU A 44 9.78 -6.60 -10.48
CA LEU A 44 10.67 -7.73 -10.29
C LEU A 44 11.39 -7.97 -11.62
N SER A 45 12.67 -8.32 -11.57
CA SER A 45 13.40 -8.72 -12.77
C SER A 45 12.67 -9.86 -13.47
N GLY A 46 12.38 -9.72 -14.77
CA GLY A 46 11.59 -10.67 -15.55
C GLY A 46 10.07 -10.43 -15.52
N THR A 47 9.60 -9.37 -14.87
CA THR A 47 8.19 -8.91 -14.91
C THR A 47 8.03 -7.57 -15.64
N GLU A 48 9.08 -7.14 -16.34
CA GLU A 48 9.03 -5.94 -17.16
C GLU A 48 7.97 -6.10 -18.25
N VAL A 49 7.24 -5.01 -18.53
CA VAL A 49 6.14 -5.01 -19.50
C VAL A 49 6.61 -5.49 -20.88
N GLU A 50 7.84 -5.14 -21.28
CA GLU A 50 8.44 -5.59 -22.55
C GLU A 50 8.58 -7.11 -22.67
N GLY A 51 8.75 -7.84 -21.56
CA GLY A 51 8.86 -9.30 -21.54
C GLY A 51 7.54 -10.03 -21.25
N CYS A 52 6.47 -9.31 -20.92
CA CYS A 52 5.21 -9.91 -20.52
C CYS A 52 4.30 -10.18 -21.73
N VAL A 53 4.26 -11.44 -22.16
CA VAL A 53 3.42 -11.93 -23.28
C VAL A 53 1.93 -11.66 -23.06
N SER A 54 1.48 -11.54 -21.80
CA SER A 54 0.08 -11.28 -21.44
C SER A 54 -0.24 -9.83 -21.08
N CYS A 55 0.75 -8.92 -21.10
CA CYS A 55 0.58 -7.53 -20.71
C CYS A 55 0.52 -6.56 -21.91
N MET A 56 0.48 -7.10 -23.14
CA MET A 56 0.23 -6.33 -24.36
C MET A 56 -1.27 -6.36 -24.67
N LEU A 57 -1.87 -5.18 -24.85
CA LEU A 57 -3.27 -4.97 -25.26
C LEU A 57 -3.49 -5.39 -26.72
#